data_AF-A0A5J4Q9A1-F1
#
_entry.id   AF-A0A5J4Q9A1-F1
#
_cell.length_a   1.000
_cell.length_b   1.000
_cell.length_c   1.000
_cell.angle_alpha   90.00
_cell.angle_beta   90.00
_cell.angle_gamma   90.00
#
_symmetry.space_group_name_H-M   'P 1'
#
loop_
_entity.id
_entity.type
_entity.pdbx_description
1 polymer ?
#
loop_
_entity_poly.entity_id
_entity_poly.type
_entity_poly.pdbx_seq_one_letter_code
_entity_poly.pdbx_strand_id
1 'polypeptide(L)'
;MGYVVLHLKKASGNDAGTSAHIERTIHPKNADESRTHLNRELIGFPQSVKNRTEAIQHRIENAGITRKIGKNQVRAIGVMLSASPDDMKRIEEAGHLNDWCAESVDWLQKTFGAENLVSAVLHRDATTPHIHATIVPIVTGERRKAKEEKSTEGKKKYRKKNPICPEDAGLWIAAGH
;
A
#
# COMPACT_ATOMS: atom_id res chain seq x y z
N MET A 1 -4.14 17.56 -22.86
CA MET A 1 -3.92 17.86 -21.43
C MET A 1 -3.69 16.53 -20.73
N GLY A 2 -2.53 16.37 -20.10
CA GLY A 2 -2.15 15.14 -19.39
C GLY A 2 -2.86 14.96 -18.07
N TYR A 3 -2.87 13.74 -17.54
CA TYR A 3 -3.35 13.43 -16.20
C TYR A 3 -2.32 12.59 -15.44
N VAL A 4 -2.27 12.80 -14.13
CA VAL A 4 -1.60 11.89 -13.19
C VAL A 4 -2.58 10.80 -12.80
N VAL A 5 -2.10 9.55 -12.76
CA VAL A 5 -2.87 8.39 -12.34
C VAL A 5 -2.41 7.96 -10.96
N LEU A 6 -3.32 8.01 -9.98
CA LEU A 6 -3.15 7.41 -8.66
C LEU A 6 -4.30 6.43 -8.44
N HIS A 7 -3.98 5.15 -8.34
CA HIS A 7 -4.97 4.12 -8.04
C HIS A 7 -4.61 3.39 -6.75
N LEU A 8 -5.58 3.31 -5.83
CA LEU A 8 -5.44 2.69 -4.52
C LEU A 8 -6.32 1.44 -4.47
N LYS A 9 -5.71 0.29 -4.16
CA LYS A 9 -6.42 -1.00 -4.04
C LYS A 9 -6.15 -1.63 -2.68
N LYS A 10 -7.21 -2.01 -1.97
CA LYS A 10 -7.09 -2.80 -0.73
C LYS A 10 -6.58 -4.20 -1.08
N ALA A 11 -5.50 -4.62 -0.43
CA ALA A 11 -5.06 -6.00 -0.49
C ALA A 11 -6.06 -6.90 0.24
N SER A 12 -6.46 -8.01 -0.39
CA SER A 12 -7.33 -9.01 0.22
C SER A 12 -6.53 -10.26 0.58
N GLY A 13 -6.78 -10.82 1.77
CA GLY A 13 -6.08 -12.02 2.23
C GLY A 13 -4.56 -11.81 2.32
N ASN A 14 -3.80 -12.75 1.76
CA ASN A 14 -2.33 -12.70 1.72
C ASN A 14 -1.76 -11.93 0.51
N ASP A 15 -2.61 -11.49 -0.42
CA ASP A 15 -2.25 -10.72 -1.62
C ASP A 15 -1.13 -11.34 -2.48
N ALA A 16 -0.94 -12.67 -2.38
CA ALA A 16 0.19 -13.37 -2.99
C ALA A 16 0.18 -13.27 -4.53
N GLY A 17 -1.00 -13.30 -5.14
CA GLY A 17 -1.13 -13.12 -6.59
C GLY A 17 -0.70 -11.72 -7.07
N THR A 18 -0.99 -10.68 -6.29
CA THR A 18 -0.53 -9.32 -6.58
C THR A 18 0.98 -9.20 -6.39
N SER A 19 1.53 -9.78 -5.31
CA SER A 19 2.99 -9.86 -5.11
C SER A 19 3.67 -10.57 -6.29
N ALA A 20 3.13 -11.71 -6.73
CA ALA A 20 3.68 -12.48 -7.84
C ALA A 20 3.68 -11.71 -9.17
N HIS A 21 2.64 -10.90 -9.41
CA HIS A 21 2.59 -10.01 -10.56
C HIS A 21 3.62 -8.87 -10.45
N ILE A 22 3.72 -8.23 -9.28
CA ILE A 22 4.67 -7.11 -9.04
C ILE A 22 6.12 -7.58 -9.17
N GLU A 23 6.44 -8.73 -8.61
CA GLU A 23 7.78 -9.33 -8.58
C GLU A 23 8.08 -10.15 -9.84
N ARG A 24 7.15 -10.20 -10.80
CA ARG A 24 7.26 -10.94 -12.07
C ARG A 24 7.57 -12.43 -11.91
N THR A 25 7.14 -13.05 -10.80
CA THR A 25 7.16 -14.52 -10.65
C THR A 25 6.04 -15.20 -11.44
N ILE A 26 5.03 -14.43 -11.86
CA ILE A 26 4.04 -14.82 -12.88
C ILE A 26 4.08 -13.77 -14.00
N HIS A 27 4.33 -14.22 -15.24
CA HIS A 27 4.42 -13.34 -16.40
C HIS A 27 3.02 -12.97 -16.92
N PRO A 28 2.65 -11.68 -16.92
CA PRO A 28 1.38 -11.23 -17.47
C PRO A 28 1.49 -11.08 -19.00
N LYS A 29 0.38 -11.31 -19.72
CA LYS A 29 0.35 -11.27 -21.19
C LYS A 29 0.74 -9.92 -21.81
N ASN A 30 0.62 -8.83 -21.04
CA ASN A 30 0.88 -7.46 -21.47
C ASN A 30 2.24 -6.92 -21.01
N ALA A 31 3.11 -7.75 -20.43
CA ALA A 31 4.50 -7.39 -20.16
C ALA A 31 5.41 -7.96 -21.23
N ASP A 32 6.35 -7.13 -21.68
CA ASP A 32 7.42 -7.51 -22.58
C ASP A 32 8.59 -8.09 -21.76
N GLU A 33 8.75 -9.41 -21.81
CA GLU A 33 9.79 -10.13 -21.05
C GLU A 33 11.20 -9.58 -21.32
N SER A 34 11.47 -9.15 -22.55
CA SER A 34 12.78 -8.60 -22.95
C SER A 34 13.12 -7.32 -22.19
N ARG A 35 12.11 -6.60 -21.67
CA ARG A 35 12.25 -5.35 -20.93
C ARG A 35 12.18 -5.53 -19.41
N THR A 36 11.92 -6.73 -18.90
CA THR A 36 11.79 -6.99 -17.45
C THR A 36 13.01 -6.54 -16.65
N HIS A 37 14.21 -6.67 -17.24
CA HIS A 37 15.46 -6.22 -16.64
C HIS A 37 15.55 -4.70 -16.43
N LEU A 38 14.63 -3.92 -17.02
CA LEU A 38 14.51 -2.48 -16.81
C LEU A 38 13.65 -2.13 -15.60
N ASN A 39 12.91 -3.09 -15.05
CA ASN A 39 12.16 -2.91 -13.80
C ASN A 39 13.13 -2.71 -12.64
N ARG A 40 12.73 -1.89 -11.67
CA ARG A 40 13.61 -1.50 -10.57
C ARG A 40 12.88 -1.44 -9.25
N GLU A 41 13.49 -1.99 -8.22
CA GLU A 41 13.11 -1.70 -6.84
C GLU A 41 13.57 -0.29 -6.48
N LEU A 42 12.64 0.52 -6.00
CA LEU A 42 12.87 1.93 -5.66
C LEU A 42 13.17 2.13 -4.17
N ILE A 43 12.83 1.16 -3.34
CA ILE A 43 13.18 1.13 -1.91
C ILE A 43 13.71 -0.25 -1.55
N GLY A 44 14.70 -0.28 -0.64
CA GLY A 44 15.26 -1.53 -0.14
C GLY A 44 14.41 -2.15 0.96
N PHE A 45 14.43 -3.47 1.04
CA PHE A 45 13.83 -4.20 2.16
C PHE A 45 14.74 -4.19 3.40
N PRO A 46 14.17 -4.33 4.61
CA PRO A 46 14.93 -4.59 5.82
C PRO A 46 15.79 -5.87 5.70
N GLN A 47 16.85 -5.97 6.50
CA GLN A 47 17.68 -7.17 6.55
C GLN A 47 16.81 -8.41 6.86
N SER A 48 17.03 -9.50 6.12
CA SER A 48 16.26 -10.78 6.15
C SER A 48 14.89 -10.81 5.46
N VAL A 49 14.37 -9.67 4.98
CA VAL A 49 13.14 -9.60 4.19
C VAL A 49 13.48 -9.76 2.71
N LYS A 50 12.83 -10.71 2.03
CA LYS A 50 13.17 -11.10 0.66
C LYS A 50 12.18 -10.65 -0.40
N ASN A 51 10.96 -10.32 0.00
CA ASN A 51 9.87 -10.01 -0.93
C ASN A 51 8.84 -9.10 -0.26
N ARG A 52 7.91 -8.58 -1.07
CA ARG A 52 6.83 -7.69 -0.64
C ARG A 52 5.96 -8.31 0.44
N THR A 53 5.66 -9.60 0.35
CA THR A 53 4.78 -10.30 1.31
C THR A 53 5.42 -10.33 2.69
N GLU A 54 6.71 -10.68 2.76
CA GLU A 54 7.51 -10.62 3.97
C GLU A 54 7.65 -9.18 4.49
N ALA A 55 7.79 -8.18 3.61
CA ALA A 55 7.88 -6.78 4.02
C ALA A 55 6.60 -6.28 4.72
N ILE A 56 5.43 -6.65 4.20
CA ILE A 56 4.13 -6.37 4.85
C ILE A 56 4.08 -7.01 6.23
N GLN A 57 4.43 -8.29 6.33
CA GLN A 57 4.36 -9.03 7.59
C GLN A 57 5.36 -8.49 8.61
N HIS A 58 6.60 -8.23 8.19
CA HIS A 58 7.65 -7.63 9.02
C HIS A 58 7.22 -6.28 9.59
N ARG A 59 6.62 -5.41 8.77
CA ARG A 59 6.12 -4.11 9.24
C ARG A 59 5.02 -4.28 10.30
N ILE A 60 4.09 -5.21 10.10
CA ILE A 60 3.01 -5.48 11.06
C ILE A 60 3.55 -6.01 12.39
N GLU A 61 4.50 -6.94 12.36
CA GLU A 61 5.08 -7.56 13.55
C GLU A 61 5.93 -6.58 14.36
N ASN A 62 6.68 -5.71 13.69
CA ASN A 62 7.58 -4.74 14.32
C ASN A 62 6.92 -3.39 14.63
N ALA A 63 5.61 -3.25 14.38
CA ALA A 63 4.88 -2.02 14.63
C ALA A 63 4.48 -1.80 16.10
N GLY A 64 4.74 -2.75 17.00
CA GLY A 64 4.29 -2.64 18.39
C GLY A 64 2.76 -2.65 18.56
N ILE A 65 2.03 -3.26 17.61
CA ILE A 65 0.57 -3.40 17.69
C ILE A 65 0.23 -4.39 18.81
N THR A 66 -0.37 -3.89 19.89
CA THR A 66 -0.72 -4.71 21.07
C THR A 66 -2.06 -5.43 20.94
N ARG A 67 -2.96 -4.96 20.06
CA ARG A 67 -4.29 -5.57 19.85
C ARG A 67 -4.25 -6.57 18.69
N LYS A 68 -5.05 -7.64 18.81
CA LYS A 68 -5.22 -8.62 17.73
C LYS A 68 -5.79 -7.97 16.47
N ILE A 69 -5.08 -8.15 15.34
CA ILE A 69 -5.54 -7.75 14.01
C ILE A 69 -6.71 -8.64 13.60
N GLY A 70 -7.86 -8.02 13.30
CA GLY A 70 -9.06 -8.73 12.88
C GLY A 70 -8.87 -9.37 11.50
N LYS A 71 -9.54 -10.50 11.23
CA LYS A 71 -9.41 -11.23 9.95
C LYS A 71 -9.75 -10.37 8.71
N ASN A 72 -10.62 -9.38 8.89
CA ASN A 72 -11.12 -8.50 7.82
C ASN A 72 -10.40 -7.14 7.79
N GLN A 73 -9.36 -6.92 8.61
CA GLN A 73 -8.60 -5.67 8.54
C GLN A 73 -7.69 -5.66 7.31
N VAL A 74 -7.63 -4.50 6.66
CA VAL A 74 -6.82 -4.28 5.45
C VAL A 74 -5.35 -4.23 5.86
N ARG A 75 -4.59 -5.28 5.58
CA ARG A 75 -3.17 -5.38 5.97
C ARG A 75 -2.25 -4.55 5.09
N ALA A 76 -2.63 -4.33 3.83
CA ALA A 76 -1.87 -3.54 2.88
C ALA A 76 -2.80 -2.82 1.90
N ILE A 77 -2.31 -1.70 1.37
CA ILE A 77 -2.90 -0.94 0.29
C ILE A 77 -1.87 -0.93 -0.84
N GLY A 78 -2.24 -1.49 -1.99
CA GLY A 78 -1.48 -1.35 -3.22
C GLY A 78 -1.76 0.02 -3.84
N VAL A 79 -0.69 0.70 -4.23
CA VAL A 79 -0.73 1.97 -4.97
C VAL A 79 -0.18 1.72 -6.36
N MET A 80 -0.86 2.21 -7.39
CA MET A 80 -0.31 2.33 -8.73
C MET A 80 -0.20 3.81 -9.08
N LEU A 81 1.02 4.27 -9.37
CA LEU A 81 1.30 5.62 -9.85
C LEU A 81 1.74 5.59 -11.31
N SER A 82 1.16 6.46 -12.13
CA SER A 82 1.58 6.67 -13.53
C SER A 82 1.10 8.05 -14.00
N ALA A 83 1.25 8.33 -15.29
CA ALA A 83 0.64 9.46 -15.96
C ALA A 83 0.02 9.02 -17.28
N SER A 84 -0.53 9.95 -18.06
CA SER A 84 -0.93 9.67 -19.44
C SER A 84 0.24 9.04 -20.23
N PRO A 85 -0.02 8.08 -21.15
CA PRO A 85 1.04 7.39 -21.88
C PRO A 85 2.03 8.34 -22.58
N ASP A 86 1.54 9.40 -23.22
CA ASP A 86 2.37 10.39 -23.91
C ASP A 86 3.28 11.18 -22.95
N ASP A 87 2.81 11.46 -21.72
CA ASP A 87 3.61 12.16 -20.72
C ASP A 87 4.67 11.25 -20.11
N MET A 88 4.32 9.99 -19.79
CA MET A 88 5.31 9.03 -19.30
C MET A 88 6.40 8.76 -20.34
N LYS A 89 6.02 8.64 -21.61
CA LYS A 89 6.97 8.53 -22.71
C LYS A 89 7.89 9.75 -22.79
N ARG A 90 7.34 10.95 -22.69
CA ARG A 90 8.13 12.20 -22.69
C ARG A 90 9.10 12.27 -21.51
N ILE A 91 8.66 11.88 -20.31
CA ILE A 91 9.50 11.83 -19.10
C ILE A 91 10.65 10.84 -19.29
N GLU A 92 10.38 9.66 -19.87
CA GLU A 92 11.38 8.64 -20.13
C GLU A 92 12.40 9.08 -21.20
N GLU A 93 11.92 9.64 -22.32
CA GLU A 93 12.78 10.14 -23.42
C GLU A 93 13.64 11.33 -23.00
N ALA A 94 13.12 12.19 -22.11
CA ALA A 94 13.86 13.32 -21.55
C ALA A 94 14.86 12.91 -20.44
N GLY A 95 14.89 11.63 -20.04
CA GLY A 95 15.79 11.14 -18.98
C GLY A 95 15.33 11.47 -17.55
N HIS A 96 14.12 12.01 -17.37
CA HIS A 96 13.58 12.43 -16.07
C HIS A 96 12.83 11.31 -15.32
N LEU A 97 12.87 10.08 -15.81
CA LEU A 97 12.18 8.96 -15.15
C LEU A 97 12.71 8.71 -13.73
N ASN A 98 14.00 8.90 -13.50
CA ASN A 98 14.59 8.78 -12.16
C ASN A 98 14.06 9.82 -11.19
N ASP A 99 13.97 11.08 -11.63
CA ASP A 99 13.46 12.20 -10.84
C ASP A 99 11.99 11.96 -10.48
N TRP A 100 11.19 11.56 -11.48
CA TRP A 100 9.79 11.21 -11.28
C TRP A 100 9.61 10.06 -10.27
N CYS A 101 10.47 9.03 -10.32
CA CYS A 101 10.45 7.95 -9.33
C CYS A 101 10.80 8.44 -7.93
N ALA A 102 11.85 9.26 -7.79
CA ALA A 102 12.29 9.80 -6.51
C ALA A 102 11.20 10.68 -5.86
N GLU A 103 10.61 11.60 -6.64
CA GLU A 103 9.52 12.47 -6.19
C GLU A 103 8.26 11.66 -5.81
N SER A 104 7.94 10.62 -6.58
CA SER A 104 6.80 9.73 -6.29
C SER A 104 6.98 8.99 -4.96
N VAL A 105 8.18 8.45 -4.72
CA VAL A 105 8.50 7.75 -3.46
C VAL A 105 8.50 8.72 -2.29
N ASP A 106 9.13 9.89 -2.43
CA ASP A 106 9.16 10.94 -1.41
C ASP A 106 7.75 11.39 -1.04
N TRP A 107 6.88 11.63 -2.03
CA TRP A 107 5.47 11.98 -1.78
C TRP A 107 4.72 10.87 -1.03
N LEU A 108 4.92 9.60 -1.40
CA LEU A 108 4.31 8.46 -0.69
C LEU A 108 4.77 8.37 0.76
N GLN A 109 6.07 8.54 1.01
CA GLN A 109 6.64 8.52 2.36
C GLN A 109 6.11 9.67 3.22
N LYS A 110 6.02 10.89 2.66
CA LYS A 110 5.46 12.06 3.34
C LYS A 110 3.96 11.90 3.63
N THR A 111 3.21 11.29 2.71
CA THR A 111 1.75 11.18 2.80
C THR A 111 1.32 10.06 3.75
N PHE A 112 1.97 8.90 3.67
CA PHE A 112 1.53 7.69 4.39
C PHE A 112 2.46 7.30 5.53
N GLY A 113 3.61 7.96 5.67
CA GLY A 113 4.67 7.64 6.62
C GLY A 113 5.73 6.73 5.98
N ALA A 114 7.00 7.09 6.16
CA ALA A 114 8.13 6.36 5.58
C ALA A 114 8.16 4.88 6.00
N GLU A 115 7.86 4.58 7.26
CA GLU A 115 7.77 3.19 7.76
C GLU A 115 6.61 2.38 7.17
N ASN A 116 5.57 3.06 6.69
CA ASN A 116 4.39 2.40 6.15
C ASN A 116 4.58 2.03 4.68
N LEU A 117 5.49 2.68 3.94
CA LEU A 117 5.85 2.33 2.58
C LEU A 117 6.86 1.17 2.59
N VAL A 118 6.37 -0.06 2.39
CA VAL A 118 7.18 -1.28 2.56
C VAL A 118 7.70 -1.88 1.26
N SER A 119 7.13 -1.51 0.11
CA SER A 119 7.64 -1.88 -1.21
C SER A 119 7.30 -0.80 -2.23
N ALA A 120 8.20 -0.53 -3.16
CA ALA A 120 7.97 0.33 -4.32
C ALA A 120 8.79 -0.20 -5.50
N VAL A 121 8.12 -0.55 -6.60
CA VAL A 121 8.72 -1.16 -7.78
C VAL A 121 8.28 -0.42 -9.03
N LEU A 122 9.24 0.05 -9.82
CA LEU A 122 9.00 0.61 -11.15
C LEU A 122 8.89 -0.53 -12.17
N HIS A 123 7.79 -0.56 -12.91
CA HIS A 123 7.61 -1.41 -14.09
C HIS A 123 7.78 -0.61 -15.37
N ARG A 124 8.71 -1.05 -16.22
CA ARG A 124 9.01 -0.48 -17.54
C ARG A 124 8.80 -1.49 -18.68
N ASP A 125 8.43 -2.71 -18.34
CA ASP A 125 8.10 -3.79 -19.27
C ASP A 125 6.65 -3.77 -19.75
N ALA A 126 5.80 -2.94 -19.15
CA ALA A 126 4.42 -2.73 -19.59
C ALA A 126 4.31 -1.59 -20.63
N THR A 127 3.10 -1.39 -21.17
CA THR A 127 2.80 -0.35 -22.17
C THR A 127 3.14 1.07 -21.70
N THR A 128 2.96 1.36 -20.41
CA THR A 128 3.23 2.68 -19.84
C THR A 128 4.01 2.48 -18.53
N PRO A 129 5.15 3.16 -18.34
CA PRO A 129 5.88 3.08 -17.08
C PRO A 129 4.99 3.45 -15.89
N HIS A 130 5.04 2.65 -14.83
CA HIS A 130 4.24 2.87 -13.63
C HIS A 130 4.94 2.29 -12.39
N ILE A 131 4.62 2.85 -11.22
CA ILE A 131 5.14 2.38 -9.94
C ILE A 131 4.05 1.60 -9.22
N HIS A 132 4.37 0.39 -8.80
CA HIS A 132 3.61 -0.34 -7.81
C HIS A 132 4.21 -0.10 -6.42
N ALA A 133 3.48 0.61 -5.58
CA ALA A 133 3.83 0.83 -4.18
C ALA A 133 2.93 0.04 -3.24
N THR A 134 3.42 -0.27 -2.05
CA THR A 134 2.70 -1.02 -1.03
C THR A 134 2.80 -0.31 0.30
N ILE A 135 1.64 0.04 0.83
CA ILE A 135 1.50 0.75 2.10
C ILE A 135 0.87 -0.19 3.12
N VAL A 136 1.48 -0.33 4.29
CA VAL A 136 0.86 -0.93 5.46
C VAL A 136 0.23 0.21 6.27
N PRO A 137 -1.10 0.35 6.32
CA PRO A 137 -1.73 1.60 6.76
C PRO A 137 -1.81 1.66 8.30
N ILE A 138 -0.67 1.72 8.99
CA ILE A 138 -0.61 1.82 10.45
C ILE A 138 -0.66 3.29 10.86
N VAL A 139 -1.60 3.61 11.74
CA VAL A 139 -1.87 4.96 12.24
C VAL A 139 -1.88 4.97 13.77
N THR A 140 -1.33 6.03 14.36
CA THR A 140 -1.47 6.35 15.78
C THR A 140 -2.70 7.22 16.00
N GLY A 141 -3.60 6.86 16.92
CA GLY A 141 -4.72 7.73 17.31
C GLY A 141 -6.06 6.99 17.49
N GLU A 142 -7.13 7.69 17.86
CA GLU A 142 -8.41 7.04 18.08
C GLU A 142 -8.96 6.41 16.79
N ARG A 143 -9.27 5.11 16.84
CA ARG A 143 -9.98 4.43 15.77
C ARG A 143 -11.35 5.09 15.61
N ARG A 144 -11.55 5.86 14.54
CA ARG A 144 -12.88 6.24 14.07
C ARG A 144 -13.63 4.96 13.70
N LYS A 145 -14.44 4.44 14.62
CA LYS A 145 -15.46 3.47 14.25
C LYS A 145 -16.35 4.19 13.25
N ALA A 146 -16.54 3.61 12.07
CA ALA A 146 -17.68 3.97 11.24
C ALA A 146 -18.89 3.89 12.16
N LYS A 147 -19.48 5.03 12.50
CA LYS A 147 -20.80 5.04 13.12
C LYS A 147 -21.67 4.33 12.10
N GLU A 148 -22.18 3.16 12.45
CA GLU A 148 -23.38 2.64 11.80
C GLU A 148 -24.35 3.80 11.73
N GLU A 149 -24.71 4.20 10.51
CA GLU A 149 -25.82 5.11 10.30
C GLU A 149 -26.99 4.55 11.12
N LYS A 150 -27.44 5.35 12.09
CA LYS A 150 -28.61 5.03 12.89
C LYS A 150 -29.82 5.07 11.96
N SER A 151 -30.21 3.90 11.47
CA SER A 151 -31.58 3.55 11.09
C SER A 151 -31.79 2.15 11.67
N THR A 152 -32.79 1.82 12.47
CA THR A 152 -34.06 2.43 12.88
C THR A 152 -34.47 1.68 14.17
N GLU A 153 -35.43 2.22 14.90
CA GLU A 153 -35.92 1.80 16.22
C GLU A 153 -35.99 0.29 16.51
N GLY A 154 -35.60 -0.08 17.75
CA GLY A 154 -36.17 -1.25 18.42
C GLY A 154 -35.34 -2.55 18.46
N LYS A 155 -34.08 -2.54 18.91
CA LYS A 155 -33.44 -3.77 19.43
C LYS A 155 -32.67 -3.52 20.74
N LYS A 156 -32.94 -4.38 21.73
CA LYS A 156 -32.57 -4.28 23.15
C LYS A 156 -31.07 -4.04 23.37
N LYS A 157 -30.73 -3.00 24.13
CA LYS A 157 -29.36 -2.71 24.58
C LYS A 157 -28.91 -3.76 25.61
N TYR A 158 -28.01 -4.66 25.23
CA TYR A 158 -27.21 -5.39 26.20
C TYR A 158 -26.20 -4.44 26.85
N ARG A 159 -26.30 -4.25 28.17
CA ARG A 159 -25.34 -3.47 28.97
C ARG A 159 -24.00 -4.21 29.01
N LYS A 160 -23.02 -3.72 28.26
CA LYS A 160 -21.61 -4.14 28.45
C LYS A 160 -21.04 -3.39 29.66
N LYS A 161 -20.36 -4.12 30.55
CA LYS A 161 -19.60 -3.55 31.68
C LYS A 161 -18.58 -2.54 31.16
N ASN A 162 -18.43 -1.41 31.87
CA ASN A 162 -17.39 -0.42 31.60
C ASN A 162 -16.01 -1.07 31.69
N PRO A 163 -15.16 -0.98 30.66
CA PRO A 163 -13.73 -0.97 30.87
C PRO A 163 -13.34 0.48 31.17
N ILE A 164 -13.03 0.76 32.44
CA ILE A 164 -12.09 1.83 32.74
C ILE A 164 -10.76 1.29 32.21
N CYS A 165 -10.29 1.81 31.07
CA CYS A 165 -8.90 1.69 30.64
C CYS A 165 -8.39 3.08 30.26
N PRO A 166 -7.16 3.45 30.64
CA PRO A 166 -6.59 4.77 30.38
C PRO A 166 -6.46 5.01 28.87
N GLU A 167 -6.50 6.28 28.49
CA GLU A 167 -6.29 6.83 27.14
C GLU A 167 -5.62 5.88 26.13
N ASP A 168 -6.41 5.36 25.19
CA ASP A 168 -6.04 4.38 24.16
C ASP A 168 -5.18 5.02 23.04
N ALA A 169 -4.01 5.56 23.38
CA ALA A 169 -2.98 5.95 22.40
C ALA A 169 -2.26 4.70 21.86
N GLY A 170 -2.98 3.83 21.16
CA GLY A 170 -2.44 2.64 20.49
C GLY A 170 -2.20 2.84 19.00
N LEU A 171 -1.31 2.04 18.41
CA LEU A 171 -1.13 1.91 16.95
C LEU A 171 -2.19 0.97 16.36
N TRP A 172 -2.84 1.38 15.27
CA TRP A 172 -3.89 0.64 14.58
C TRP A 172 -3.60 0.49 13.10
N ILE A 173 -4.04 -0.61 12.50
CA ILE A 173 -4.18 -0.67 11.04
C ILE A 173 -5.49 0.02 10.65
N ALA A 174 -5.41 1.08 9.85
CA ALA A 174 -6.55 1.83 9.38
C ALA A 174 -7.47 0.96 8.52
N ALA A 175 -8.76 0.97 8.83
CA ALA A 175 -9.76 0.39 7.95
C ALA A 175 -10.01 1.38 6.80
N GLY A 176 -9.58 1.06 5.59
CA GLY A 176 -9.96 1.84 4.42
C GLY A 176 -11.47 1.72 4.20
N HIS A 177 -12.16 2.85 4.06
CA HIS A 177 -13.58 2.90 3.66
C HIS A 177 -13.73 2.57 2.18
#